data_AF-A0A1M5QZE0-F1
#
_entry.id   AF-A0A1M5QZE0-F1
#
_cell.length_a   1.000
_cell.length_b   1.000
_cell.length_c   1.000
_cell.angle_alpha   90.00
_cell.angle_beta   90.00
_cell.angle_gamma   90.00
#
_symmetry.space_group_name_H-M   'P 1'
#
loop_
_entity.id
_entity.type
_entity.pdbx_description
1 polymer ?
#
loop_
_entity_poly.entity_id
_entity_poly.type
_entity_poly.pdbx_seq_one_letter_code
_entity_poly.pdbx_strand_id
1 'polypeptide(L)'
;MTTPRRGRGRRDNGLDAPLWAPLRDVDPRVGEHLLDVLREAGIAAYLEPAADVGPYTRTVFLPSPPADRLFVDRARLREGRSLVDRHADDHVPAAGPAAERRSTRPDLDEDAEWRRIVAAYEAEHGRTVVEESRPAPAPAPAPAEDTTRHTVRDAAGDADDDADEEHYEPPPAPPVPVPSPSTLYAVLLAAAGVVLVGAPRVLGLTTDTGLVLGVAALVGSAGLFLSRMRERSTDDGDDGAVV
;
A
#
# COMPACT_ATOMS: atom_id res chain seq x y z
N MET A 1 14.04 25.74 27.31
CA MET A 1 12.59 25.71 27.01
C MET A 1 12.40 24.93 25.72
N THR A 2 12.22 23.62 25.82
CA THR A 2 12.02 22.73 24.67
C THR A 2 10.54 22.71 24.34
N THR A 3 10.21 23.20 23.15
CA THR A 3 8.83 23.33 22.64
C THR A 3 8.23 21.95 22.34
N PRO A 4 6.95 21.72 22.64
CA PRO A 4 6.30 20.46 22.30
C PRO A 4 6.01 20.48 20.81
N ARG A 5 6.78 19.75 20.01
CA ARG A 5 6.30 19.30 18.69
C ARG A 5 5.25 18.21 18.92
N ARG A 6 4.05 18.63 19.37
CA ARG A 6 2.84 17.81 19.29
C ARG A 6 2.48 17.70 17.80
N GLY A 7 3.14 16.77 17.13
CA GLY A 7 2.70 16.28 15.83
C GLY A 7 1.26 15.80 16.01
N ARG A 8 0.33 16.51 15.37
CA ARG A 8 -1.11 16.25 15.41
C ARG A 8 -1.35 14.82 14.90
N GLY A 9 -1.41 13.85 15.80
CA GLY A 9 -1.65 12.44 15.47
C GLY A 9 -0.82 11.40 16.24
N ARG A 10 0.27 11.78 16.93
CA ARG A 10 1.04 10.82 17.76
C ARG A 10 0.34 10.59 19.10
N ARG A 11 -0.06 9.35 19.37
CA ARG A 11 -0.61 8.94 20.68
C ARG A 11 0.57 8.45 21.54
N ASP A 12 0.93 9.21 22.57
CA ASP A 12 2.05 8.86 23.46
C ASP A 12 1.62 8.81 24.92
N ASN A 13 2.44 8.14 25.74
CA ASN A 13 2.15 7.93 27.14
C ASN A 13 2.69 9.03 28.08
N GLY A 14 3.09 10.18 27.51
CA GLY A 14 3.58 11.34 28.25
C GLY A 14 5.02 11.23 28.78
N LEU A 15 5.69 10.10 28.57
CA LEU A 15 7.10 9.92 28.89
C LEU A 15 7.94 10.10 27.61
N ASP A 16 9.12 10.71 27.75
CA ASP A 16 10.02 10.96 26.63
C ASP A 16 11.26 10.05 26.70
N ALA A 17 11.76 9.65 25.54
CA ALA A 17 12.95 8.81 25.43
C ALA A 17 13.95 9.41 24.44
N PRO A 18 15.26 9.23 24.69
CA PRO A 18 16.30 9.73 23.79
C PRO A 18 16.35 8.95 22.48
N LEU A 19 15.97 7.66 22.50
CA LEU A 19 16.00 6.77 21.34
C LEU A 19 14.78 5.86 21.36
N TRP A 20 14.12 5.76 20.22
CA TRP A 20 12.91 4.97 20.04
C TRP A 20 13.21 3.72 19.22
N ALA A 21 12.62 2.58 19.60
CA ALA A 21 12.73 1.32 18.88
C ALA A 21 11.34 0.74 18.60
N PRO A 22 11.08 0.26 17.37
CA PRO A 22 9.82 -0.40 17.04
C PRO A 22 9.73 -1.72 17.79
N LEU A 23 8.58 -1.98 18.41
CA LEU A 23 8.32 -3.21 19.16
C LEU A 23 7.46 -4.19 18.37
N ARG A 24 6.26 -3.77 17.96
CA ARG A 24 5.22 -4.61 17.34
C ARG A 24 4.08 -3.75 16.76
N ASP A 25 3.38 -4.26 15.76
CA ASP A 25 2.09 -3.72 15.31
C ASP A 25 0.95 -4.30 16.15
N VAL A 26 0.09 -3.43 16.69
CA VAL A 26 -1.00 -3.73 17.65
C VAL A 26 -2.33 -3.18 17.16
N ASP A 27 -3.46 -3.78 17.56
CA ASP A 27 -4.79 -3.19 17.30
C ASP A 27 -4.90 -1.84 18.04
N PRO A 28 -5.43 -0.77 17.41
CA PRO A 28 -5.59 0.55 18.03
C PRO A 28 -6.30 0.55 19.39
N ARG A 29 -7.25 -0.39 19.60
CA ARG A 29 -7.97 -0.53 20.88
C ARG A 29 -7.08 -1.07 21.99
N VAL A 30 -6.20 -2.00 21.66
CA VAL A 30 -5.25 -2.62 22.61
C VAL A 30 -4.06 -1.68 22.84
N GLY A 31 -3.66 -0.93 21.81
CA GLY A 31 -2.56 0.03 21.89
C GLY A 31 -2.70 1.04 23.03
N GLU A 32 -3.89 1.61 23.23
CA GLU A 32 -4.16 2.57 24.32
C GLU A 32 -3.94 1.96 25.70
N HIS A 33 -4.44 0.74 25.92
CA HIS A 33 -4.23 0.03 27.18
C HIS A 33 -2.74 -0.27 27.41
N LEU A 34 -2.00 -0.66 26.37
CA LEU A 34 -0.57 -0.91 26.46
C LEU A 34 0.22 0.37 26.79
N LEU A 35 -0.21 1.54 26.30
CA LEU A 35 0.41 2.82 26.66
C LEU A 35 0.28 3.11 28.16
N ASP A 36 -0.89 2.83 28.74
CA ASP A 36 -1.13 3.00 30.19
C ASP A 36 -0.26 2.04 31.02
N VAL A 37 -0.19 0.76 30.63
CA VAL A 37 0.63 -0.26 31.30
C VAL A 37 2.12 0.09 31.22
N LEU A 38 2.59 0.52 30.04
CA LEU A 38 3.98 0.95 29.85
C LEU A 38 4.28 2.23 30.64
N ARG A 39 3.33 3.15 30.77
CA ARG A 39 3.47 4.35 31.61
C ARG A 39 3.63 4.01 33.08
N GLU A 40 2.84 3.07 33.59
CA GLU A 40 2.93 2.61 34.98
C GLU A 40 4.29 1.95 35.27
N ALA A 41 4.85 1.23 34.30
CA ALA A 41 6.21 0.68 34.37
C ALA A 41 7.32 1.73 34.17
N GLY A 42 6.97 3.00 33.90
CA GLY A 42 7.93 4.07 33.64
C GLY A 42 8.71 3.91 32.32
N ILE A 43 8.12 3.21 31.34
CA ILE A 43 8.72 2.97 30.01
C ILE A 43 8.08 3.95 29.02
N ALA A 44 8.89 4.80 28.40
CA ALA A 44 8.39 5.72 27.39
C ALA A 44 7.93 4.96 26.15
N ALA A 45 6.71 5.27 25.69
CA ALA A 45 6.07 4.59 24.58
C ALA A 45 5.18 5.54 23.77
N TYR A 46 5.12 5.30 22.45
CA TYR A 46 4.16 5.95 21.57
C TYR A 46 3.64 4.99 20.50
N LEU A 47 2.45 5.31 19.97
CA LEU A 47 1.82 4.65 18.84
C LEU A 47 1.88 5.54 17.61
N GLU A 48 2.13 4.91 16.47
CA GLU A 48 2.04 5.50 15.15
C GLU A 48 1.03 4.68 14.33
N PRO A 49 0.02 5.31 13.68
CA PRO A 49 -0.87 4.58 12.79
C PRO A 49 -0.06 3.83 11.72
N ALA A 50 -0.28 2.53 11.57
CA ALA A 50 0.39 1.78 10.51
C ALA A 50 -0.26 2.20 9.18
N ALA A 51 0.34 3.20 8.54
CA ALA A 51 -0.10 3.74 7.29
C ALA A 51 1.04 3.58 6.28
N ASP A 52 0.80 2.80 5.23
CA ASP A 52 1.72 2.74 4.10
C ASP A 52 1.34 3.85 3.12
N VAL A 53 2.28 4.76 2.85
CA VAL A 53 2.09 5.83 1.87
C VAL A 53 2.60 5.33 0.51
N GLY A 54 1.72 5.27 -0.48
CA GLY A 54 2.08 4.86 -1.83
C GLY A 54 3.18 5.76 -2.42
N PRO A 55 4.25 5.19 -3.02
CA PRO A 55 5.45 5.95 -3.42
C PRO A 55 5.19 6.99 -4.51
N TYR A 56 4.16 6.80 -5.33
CA TYR A 56 3.86 7.66 -6.47
C TYR A 56 2.59 8.49 -6.28
N THR A 57 1.57 7.89 -5.67
CA THR A 57 0.25 8.49 -5.54
C THR A 57 0.04 9.17 -4.20
N ARG A 58 1.00 9.02 -3.26
CA ARG A 58 0.89 9.47 -1.86
C ARG A 58 -0.41 9.01 -1.17
N THR A 59 -1.05 7.97 -1.70
CA THR A 59 -2.28 7.43 -1.13
C THR A 59 -1.94 6.69 0.14
N VAL A 60 -2.73 6.92 1.19
CA VAL A 60 -2.54 6.29 2.49
C VAL A 60 -3.32 4.98 2.49
N PHE A 61 -2.61 3.85 2.53
CA PHE A 61 -3.20 2.53 2.70
C PHE A 61 -3.16 2.17 4.18
N LEU A 62 -4.33 1.90 4.76
CA LEU A 62 -4.42 1.30 6.07
C LEU A 62 -4.49 -0.22 5.90
N PRO A 63 -3.66 -1.00 6.61
CA PRO A 63 -3.80 -2.45 6.64
C PRO A 63 -5.20 -2.78 7.16
N SER A 64 -5.77 -3.88 6.66
CA SER A 64 -7.02 -4.45 7.16
C SER A 64 -6.71 -5.82 7.77
N PRO A 65 -6.83 -5.99 9.10
CA PRO A 65 -7.40 -5.04 10.08
C PRO A 65 -6.48 -3.83 10.36
N PRO A 66 -7.05 -2.68 10.78
CA PRO A 66 -6.29 -1.49 11.13
C PRO A 66 -5.34 -1.79 12.29
N ALA A 67 -4.07 -1.41 12.14
CA ALA A 67 -3.03 -1.63 13.14
C ALA A 67 -2.28 -0.32 13.40
N ASP A 68 -1.77 -0.18 14.63
CA ASP A 68 -0.87 0.89 15.06
C ASP A 68 0.49 0.27 15.43
N ARG A 69 1.58 0.88 14.99
CA ARG A 69 2.94 0.47 15.34
C ARG A 69 3.33 1.05 16.71
N LEU A 70 3.64 0.16 17.66
CA LEU A 70 4.09 0.52 19.00
C LEU A 70 5.61 0.69 19.04
N PHE A 71 6.05 1.83 19.55
CA PHE A 71 7.44 2.17 19.80
C PHE A 71 7.70 2.34 21.29
N VAL A 72 8.87 1.91 21.74
CA VAL A 72 9.32 2.05 23.14
C VAL A 72 10.74 2.60 23.22
N ASP A 73 11.15 3.05 24.41
CA ASP A 73 12.55 3.42 24.68
C ASP A 73 13.49 2.24 24.33
N ARG A 74 14.45 2.52 23.44
CA ARG A 74 15.46 1.55 23.00
C ARG A 74 16.24 0.96 24.17
N ALA A 75 16.51 1.73 25.22
CA ALA A 75 17.24 1.25 26.40
C ALA A 75 16.44 0.21 27.20
N ARG A 76 15.11 0.27 27.14
CA ARG A 76 14.17 -0.59 27.89
C ARG A 76 13.40 -1.57 26.98
N LEU A 77 13.84 -1.75 25.73
CA LEU A 77 13.14 -2.58 24.73
C LEU A 77 12.87 -4.01 25.20
N ARG A 78 13.83 -4.67 25.88
CA ARG A 78 13.66 -6.05 26.38
C ARG A 78 12.55 -6.16 27.43
N GLU A 79 12.50 -5.17 28.32
CA GLU A 79 11.53 -5.11 29.40
C GLU A 79 10.14 -4.73 28.88
N GLY A 80 10.09 -3.72 28.00
CA GLY A 80 8.86 -3.35 27.28
C GLY A 80 8.29 -4.52 26.48
N ARG A 81 9.15 -5.30 25.80
CA ARG A 81 8.73 -6.52 25.10
C ARG A 81 8.12 -7.55 26.06
N SER A 82 8.78 -7.86 27.16
CA SER A 82 8.26 -8.83 28.13
C SER A 82 6.94 -8.38 28.77
N LEU A 83 6.77 -7.07 29.00
CA LEU A 83 5.55 -6.53 29.57
C LEU A 83 4.38 -6.58 28.58
N VAL A 84 4.64 -6.19 27.33
CA VAL A 84 3.66 -6.23 26.24
C VAL A 84 3.28 -7.66 25.91
N ASP A 85 4.23 -8.60 25.82
CA ASP A 85 3.92 -10.02 25.56
C ASP A 85 3.01 -10.61 26.64
N ARG A 86 3.18 -10.21 27.91
CA ARG A 86 2.32 -10.65 29.03
C ARG A 86 0.90 -10.10 28.93
N HIS A 87 0.71 -8.86 28.48
CA HIS A 87 -0.60 -8.19 28.46
C HIS A 87 -1.30 -8.26 27.09
N ALA A 88 -0.56 -8.56 26.02
CA ALA A 88 -1.11 -8.71 24.68
C ALA A 88 -1.97 -9.98 24.56
N ASP A 89 -1.64 -11.04 25.30
CA ASP A 89 -2.39 -12.30 25.32
C ASP A 89 -3.75 -12.17 26.05
N ASP A 90 -3.84 -11.30 27.06
CA ASP A 90 -5.07 -11.06 27.82
C ASP A 90 -6.19 -10.37 27.01
N HIS A 91 -5.82 -9.73 25.88
CA HIS A 91 -6.73 -8.95 25.03
C HIS A 91 -6.73 -9.42 23.58
N VAL A 92 -6.29 -10.64 23.28
CA VAL A 92 -6.67 -11.29 22.03
C VAL A 92 -8.14 -11.70 22.19
N PRO A 93 -9.15 -10.98 21.62
CA PRO A 93 -10.40 -11.68 21.34
C PRO A 93 -9.97 -12.83 20.46
N ALA A 94 -10.17 -14.07 20.94
CA ALA A 94 -9.70 -15.31 20.34
C ALA A 94 -9.42 -15.08 18.86
N ALA A 95 -8.15 -15.12 18.46
CA ALA A 95 -7.76 -15.04 17.07
C ALA A 95 -8.48 -16.21 16.38
N GLY A 96 -9.73 -15.98 16.00
CA GLY A 96 -10.45 -16.83 15.10
C GLY A 96 -9.51 -16.96 13.92
N PRO A 97 -9.29 -18.20 13.44
CA PRO A 97 -8.30 -18.48 12.41
C PRO A 97 -8.41 -17.37 11.37
N ALA A 98 -7.27 -16.71 11.12
CA ALA A 98 -7.12 -15.55 10.23
C ALA A 98 -8.21 -15.63 9.19
N ALA A 99 -9.19 -14.72 9.25
CA ALA A 99 -10.46 -14.87 8.53
C ALA A 99 -10.16 -15.12 7.05
N GLU A 100 -9.98 -16.39 6.69
CA GLU A 100 -10.08 -16.91 5.35
C GLU A 100 -11.41 -16.34 4.94
N ARG A 101 -11.38 -15.39 3.99
CA ARG A 101 -12.57 -14.76 3.41
C ARG A 101 -13.61 -15.85 3.36
N ARG A 102 -14.57 -15.80 4.30
CA ARG A 102 -15.43 -16.94 4.63
C ARG A 102 -16.04 -17.30 3.30
N SER A 103 -15.56 -18.38 2.68
CA SER A 103 -15.86 -18.65 1.28
C SER A 103 -17.38 -18.68 1.19
N THR A 104 -17.92 -17.96 0.21
CA THR A 104 -19.37 -17.90 -0.01
C THR A 104 -19.86 -19.34 0.07
N ARG A 105 -20.68 -19.64 1.08
CA ARG A 105 -21.05 -21.04 1.31
C ARG A 105 -21.79 -21.47 0.05
N PRO A 106 -21.35 -22.52 -0.66
CA PRO A 106 -21.93 -22.87 -1.95
C PRO A 106 -23.38 -23.36 -1.85
N ASP A 107 -23.88 -23.60 -0.62
CA ASP A 107 -25.27 -23.94 -0.30
C ASP A 107 -26.15 -22.71 0.02
N LEU A 108 -25.59 -21.49 0.01
CA LEU A 108 -26.34 -20.26 0.25
C LEU A 108 -27.06 -19.82 -1.01
N ASP A 109 -28.40 -19.78 -0.98
CA ASP A 109 -29.19 -19.10 -2.00
C ASP A 109 -29.04 -17.59 -1.81
N GLU A 110 -28.10 -17.00 -2.57
CA GLU A 110 -27.78 -15.57 -2.53
C GLU A 110 -29.01 -14.70 -2.79
N ASP A 111 -29.88 -15.10 -3.72
CA ASP A 111 -31.07 -14.35 -4.09
C ASP A 111 -32.13 -14.37 -2.97
N ALA A 112 -32.24 -15.48 -2.23
CA ALA A 112 -33.13 -15.55 -1.07
C ALA A 112 -32.64 -14.70 0.11
N GLU A 113 -31.34 -14.77 0.43
CA GLU A 113 -30.76 -13.98 1.51
C GLU A 113 -30.75 -12.49 1.19
N TRP A 114 -30.43 -12.13 -0.05
CA TRP A 114 -30.50 -10.74 -0.49
C TRP A 114 -31.91 -10.17 -0.35
N ARG A 115 -32.93 -10.90 -0.80
CA ARG A 115 -34.34 -10.49 -0.61
C ARG A 115 -34.72 -10.34 0.86
N ARG A 116 -34.21 -11.22 1.73
CA ARG A 116 -34.43 -11.13 3.18
C ARG A 116 -33.82 -9.85 3.76
N ILE A 117 -32.58 -9.53 3.38
CA ILE A 117 -31.88 -8.31 3.82
C ILE A 117 -32.64 -7.06 3.34
N VAL A 118 -33.01 -7.01 2.06
CA VAL A 118 -33.77 -5.89 1.48
C VAL A 118 -35.13 -5.75 2.16
N ALA A 119 -35.85 -6.85 2.39
CA ALA A 119 -37.15 -6.80 3.06
C ALA A 119 -37.05 -6.30 4.52
N ALA A 120 -36.02 -6.72 5.26
CA ALA A 120 -35.76 -6.23 6.61
C ALA A 120 -35.44 -4.72 6.61
N TYR A 121 -34.60 -4.29 5.67
CA TYR A 121 -34.25 -2.88 5.52
C TYR A 121 -35.46 -2.02 5.11
N GLU A 122 -36.24 -2.44 4.11
CA GLU A 122 -37.46 -1.75 3.67
C GLU A 122 -38.52 -1.69 4.77
N ALA A 123 -38.60 -2.70 5.63
CA ALA A 123 -39.51 -2.71 6.78
C ALA A 123 -39.13 -1.67 7.84
N GLU A 124 -37.82 -1.45 8.05
CA GLU A 124 -37.32 -0.49 9.04
C GLU A 124 -37.25 0.95 8.49
N HIS A 125 -36.84 1.12 7.23
CA HIS A 125 -36.52 2.43 6.63
C HIS A 125 -37.55 2.90 5.60
N GLY A 126 -38.56 2.09 5.31
CA GLY A 126 -39.49 2.30 4.20
C GLY A 126 -38.87 1.92 2.85
N ARG A 127 -39.73 1.79 1.84
CA ARG A 127 -39.27 1.53 0.46
C ARG A 127 -38.56 2.75 -0.10
N THR A 128 -37.33 2.56 -0.56
CA THR A 128 -36.64 3.54 -1.39
C THR A 128 -37.30 3.55 -2.77
N VAL A 129 -38.33 4.39 -2.93
CA VAL A 129 -38.92 4.66 -4.24
C VAL A 129 -37.96 5.59 -4.97
N VAL A 130 -37.14 5.03 -5.87
CA VAL A 130 -36.57 5.83 -6.94
C VAL A 130 -37.75 6.13 -7.86
N GLU A 131 -38.28 7.36 -7.83
CA GLU A 131 -39.23 7.75 -8.86
C GLU A 131 -38.54 7.50 -10.20
N GLU A 132 -39.05 6.55 -10.96
CA GLU A 132 -38.68 6.30 -12.33
C GLU A 132 -39.18 7.51 -13.12
N SER A 133 -38.45 8.62 -12.96
CA SER A 133 -38.58 9.79 -13.80
C SER A 133 -38.50 9.25 -15.21
N ARG A 134 -39.60 9.36 -15.96
CA ARG A 134 -39.67 9.01 -17.40
C ARG A 134 -38.30 9.34 -17.98
N PRO A 135 -37.55 8.38 -18.56
CA PRO A 135 -36.26 8.68 -19.14
C PRO A 135 -36.47 9.91 -20.00
N ALA A 136 -35.82 11.02 -19.65
CA ALA A 136 -35.90 12.22 -20.47
C ALA A 136 -35.62 11.74 -21.90
N PRO A 137 -36.45 12.11 -22.90
CA PRO A 137 -36.25 11.63 -24.26
C PRO A 137 -34.79 11.84 -24.57
N ALA A 138 -34.08 10.74 -24.87
CA ALA A 138 -32.64 10.78 -25.05
C ALA A 138 -32.38 11.93 -26.05
N PRO A 139 -31.58 12.95 -25.69
CA PRO A 139 -31.25 13.98 -26.65
C PRO A 139 -30.71 13.26 -27.88
N ALA A 140 -31.20 13.65 -29.07
CA ALA A 140 -30.67 13.13 -30.32
C ALA A 140 -29.13 13.14 -30.22
N PRO A 141 -28.43 12.06 -30.64
CA PRO A 141 -27.00 11.95 -30.40
C PRO A 141 -26.31 13.21 -30.92
N ALA A 142 -25.91 14.07 -30.00
CA ALA A 142 -25.01 15.16 -30.33
C ALA A 142 -23.72 14.49 -30.83
N PRO A 143 -23.06 15.04 -31.86
CA PRO A 143 -21.73 14.57 -32.21
C PRO A 143 -20.89 14.52 -30.93
N ALA A 144 -20.24 13.38 -30.70
CA ALA A 144 -19.67 13.01 -29.41
C ALA A 144 -18.75 14.10 -28.85
N GLU A 145 -19.24 14.80 -27.82
CA GLU A 145 -18.44 15.71 -27.00
C GLU A 145 -18.07 15.00 -25.70
N ASP A 146 -16.76 14.96 -25.47
CA ASP A 146 -16.05 14.23 -24.44
C ASP A 146 -16.27 14.87 -23.06
N THR A 147 -17.19 14.33 -22.26
CA THR A 147 -17.50 14.87 -20.93
C THR A 147 -16.46 14.44 -19.89
N THR A 148 -15.37 15.20 -19.75
CA THR A 148 -14.64 15.29 -18.48
C THR A 148 -14.48 16.75 -18.08
N ARG A 149 -15.43 17.24 -17.25
CA ARG A 149 -15.32 18.28 -16.21
C ARG A 149 -16.61 19.10 -16.17
N HIS A 150 -17.47 18.82 -15.20
CA HIS A 150 -18.34 19.86 -14.68
C HIS A 150 -17.63 20.46 -13.45
N THR A 151 -16.84 21.50 -13.69
CA THR A 151 -16.47 22.47 -12.65
C THR A 151 -17.70 23.31 -12.31
N VAL A 152 -17.76 23.70 -11.05
CA VAL A 152 -18.71 24.67 -10.49
C VAL A 152 -18.63 25.95 -11.32
N ARG A 153 -19.78 26.35 -11.85
CA ARG A 153 -19.98 27.63 -12.53
C ARG A 153 -20.33 28.69 -11.49
N ASP A 154 -19.36 29.55 -11.20
CA ASP A 154 -19.54 30.95 -10.82
C ASP A 154 -18.49 31.72 -11.64
N ALA A 155 -18.70 32.82 -12.34
CA ALA A 155 -19.84 33.66 -12.62
C ALA A 155 -19.53 34.39 -13.95
N ALA A 156 -20.61 34.79 -14.63
CA ALA A 156 -20.74 35.64 -15.81
C ALA A 156 -19.49 36.36 -16.39
N GLY A 157 -19.28 36.17 -17.70
CA GLY A 157 -18.52 37.06 -18.58
C GLY A 157 -18.94 36.80 -20.03
N ASP A 158 -19.49 37.83 -20.66
CA ASP A 158 -20.06 37.84 -22.01
C ASP A 158 -19.06 37.46 -23.12
N ALA A 159 -19.66 37.10 -24.25
CA ALA A 159 -19.09 36.81 -25.56
C ALA A 159 -17.85 37.63 -25.94
N ASP A 160 -16.88 36.94 -26.55
CA ASP A 160 -16.46 37.22 -27.92
C ASP A 160 -15.71 35.99 -28.46
N ASP A 161 -16.23 35.43 -29.56
CA ASP A 161 -15.49 34.63 -30.54
C ASP A 161 -14.25 35.45 -30.98
N ASP A 162 -13.17 34.77 -31.40
CA ASP A 162 -11.92 35.32 -31.95
C ASP A 162 -10.73 35.45 -30.97
N ALA A 163 -10.26 34.31 -30.46
CA ALA A 163 -8.81 34.07 -30.35
C ALA A 163 -8.54 32.59 -30.61
N ASP A 164 -7.75 32.34 -31.66
CA ASP A 164 -7.25 31.05 -32.07
C ASP A 164 -6.91 30.17 -30.86
N GLU A 165 -7.67 29.08 -30.69
CA GLU A 165 -7.48 28.09 -29.66
C GLU A 165 -6.09 27.47 -29.82
N GLU A 166 -5.12 27.96 -29.04
CA GLU A 166 -3.79 27.36 -28.91
C GLU A 166 -3.93 25.98 -28.26
N HIS A 167 -4.37 25.00 -29.05
CA HIS A 167 -4.50 23.62 -28.66
C HIS A 167 -3.11 23.11 -28.28
N TYR A 168 -2.85 22.98 -26.97
CA TYR A 168 -1.60 22.44 -26.48
C TYR A 168 -1.48 20.98 -26.94
N GLU A 169 -0.69 20.76 -28.00
CA GLU A 169 -0.29 19.42 -28.40
C GLU A 169 0.79 18.97 -27.42
N PRO A 170 0.52 17.95 -26.59
CA PRO A 170 1.52 17.49 -25.64
C PRO A 170 2.77 17.07 -26.42
N PRO A 171 3.97 17.47 -25.96
CA PRO A 171 5.19 17.07 -26.62
C PRO A 171 5.21 15.54 -26.71
N PRO A 172 5.69 14.97 -27.84
CA PRO A 172 5.74 13.54 -28.00
C PRO A 172 6.44 12.92 -26.80
N ALA A 173 5.83 11.86 -26.24
CA ALA A 173 6.35 11.22 -25.05
C ALA A 173 7.84 10.89 -25.24
N PRO A 174 8.70 11.18 -24.24
CA PRO A 174 10.12 10.88 -24.36
C PRO A 174 10.28 9.38 -24.65
N PRO A 175 11.25 8.99 -25.49
CA PRO A 175 11.46 7.59 -25.82
C PRO A 175 11.75 6.79 -24.55
N VAL A 176 11.13 5.62 -24.43
CA VAL A 176 11.38 4.73 -23.29
C VAL A 176 12.87 4.38 -23.23
N PRO A 177 13.49 4.41 -22.03
CA PRO A 177 14.90 4.08 -21.89
C PRO A 177 15.13 2.62 -22.26
N VAL A 178 16.05 2.39 -23.21
CA VAL A 178 16.46 1.04 -23.57
C VAL A 178 17.22 0.38 -22.41
N PRO A 179 17.01 -0.93 -22.16
CA PRO A 179 17.74 -1.63 -21.11
C PRO A 179 19.24 -1.59 -21.40
N SER A 180 20.04 -1.28 -20.38
CA SER A 180 21.50 -1.28 -20.53
C SER A 180 22.03 -2.67 -20.89
N PRO A 181 23.15 -2.79 -21.64
CA PRO A 181 23.75 -4.08 -22.00
C PRO A 181 23.99 -4.98 -20.78
N SER A 182 24.37 -4.41 -19.64
CA SER A 182 24.55 -5.14 -18.38
C SER A 182 23.26 -5.79 -17.86
N THR A 183 22.12 -5.12 -18.02
CA THR A 183 20.80 -5.68 -17.66
C THR A 183 20.47 -6.88 -18.55
N LEU A 184 20.79 -6.76 -19.84
CA LEU A 184 20.62 -7.85 -20.80
C LEU A 184 21.48 -9.07 -20.39
N TYR A 185 22.75 -8.86 -20.04
CA TYR A 185 23.62 -9.96 -19.57
C TYR A 185 23.10 -10.63 -18.29
N ALA A 186 22.58 -9.86 -17.33
CA ALA A 186 22.01 -10.41 -16.09
C ALA A 186 20.76 -11.27 -16.35
N VAL A 187 19.89 -10.83 -17.27
CA VAL A 187 18.69 -11.58 -17.70
C VAL A 187 19.07 -12.83 -18.47
N LEU A 188 20.03 -12.73 -19.41
CA LEU A 188 20.53 -13.89 -20.14
C LEU A 188 21.16 -14.93 -19.21
N LEU A 189 21.91 -14.48 -18.20
CA LEU A 189 22.50 -15.36 -17.19
C LEU A 189 21.43 -16.05 -16.32
N ALA A 190 20.37 -15.32 -15.94
CA ALA A 190 19.23 -15.90 -15.23
C ALA A 190 18.54 -16.99 -16.08
N ALA A 191 18.25 -16.68 -17.34
CA ALA A 191 17.61 -17.61 -18.26
C ALA A 191 18.47 -18.86 -18.49
N ALA A 192 19.78 -18.69 -18.67
CA ALA A 192 20.74 -19.79 -18.79
C ALA A 192 20.74 -20.66 -17.53
N GLY A 193 20.72 -20.06 -16.33
CA GLY A 193 20.62 -20.77 -15.06
C GLY A 193 19.34 -21.61 -14.94
N VAL A 194 18.19 -21.05 -15.29
CA VAL A 194 16.89 -21.78 -15.30
C VAL A 194 16.94 -22.95 -16.28
N VAL A 195 17.48 -22.76 -17.49
CA VAL A 195 17.62 -23.83 -18.49
C VAL A 195 18.54 -24.94 -17.98
N LEU A 196 19.62 -24.59 -17.28
CA LEU A 196 20.57 -25.56 -16.75
C LEU A 196 19.99 -26.42 -15.63
N VAL A 197 19.07 -25.87 -14.82
CA VAL A 197 18.34 -26.61 -13.79
C VAL A 197 17.24 -27.49 -14.40
N GLY A 198 16.44 -26.93 -15.31
CA GLY A 198 15.25 -27.62 -15.84
C GLY A 198 15.55 -28.60 -16.97
N ALA A 199 16.57 -28.34 -17.79
CA ALA A 199 16.87 -29.11 -19.00
C ALA A 199 18.39 -29.25 -19.26
N PRO A 200 19.20 -29.74 -18.30
CA PRO A 200 20.65 -29.83 -18.46
C PRO A 200 21.09 -30.72 -19.64
N ARG A 201 20.24 -31.68 -20.04
CA ARG A 201 20.49 -32.56 -21.19
C ARG A 201 20.51 -31.83 -22.53
N VAL A 202 19.84 -30.69 -22.66
CA VAL A 202 19.87 -29.88 -23.90
C VAL A 202 21.29 -29.37 -24.19
N LEU A 203 22.09 -29.23 -23.15
CA LEU A 203 23.49 -28.77 -23.21
C LEU A 203 24.49 -29.94 -23.09
N GLY A 204 24.02 -31.19 -23.15
CA GLY A 204 24.87 -32.38 -23.04
C GLY A 204 25.45 -32.62 -21.64
N LEU A 205 24.90 -31.95 -20.60
CA LEU A 205 25.39 -32.07 -19.23
C LEU A 205 24.66 -33.17 -18.45
N THR A 206 25.36 -33.74 -17.47
CA THR A 206 24.75 -34.60 -16.46
C THR A 206 23.85 -33.77 -15.53
N THR A 207 22.81 -34.39 -14.98
CA THR A 207 21.83 -33.70 -14.12
C THR A 207 22.48 -33.02 -12.93
N ASP A 208 23.43 -33.68 -12.27
CA ASP A 208 24.13 -33.14 -11.09
C ASP A 208 24.97 -31.91 -11.45
N THR A 209 25.75 -31.97 -12.54
CA THR A 209 26.58 -30.85 -13.00
C THR A 209 25.73 -29.67 -13.47
N GLY A 210 24.64 -29.96 -14.17
CA GLY A 210 23.70 -28.94 -14.63
C GLY A 210 22.99 -28.22 -13.47
N LEU A 211 22.63 -28.95 -12.42
CA LEU A 211 22.04 -28.36 -11.22
C LEU A 211 23.03 -27.43 -10.51
N VAL A 212 24.27 -27.87 -10.28
CA VAL A 212 25.30 -27.06 -9.61
C VAL A 212 25.59 -25.77 -10.39
N LEU A 213 25.83 -25.90 -11.70
CA LEU A 213 26.09 -24.74 -12.54
C LEU A 213 24.86 -23.83 -12.66
N GLY A 214 23.66 -24.40 -12.69
CA GLY A 214 22.40 -23.65 -12.80
C GLY A 214 22.13 -22.80 -11.57
N VAL A 215 22.31 -23.38 -10.38
CA VAL A 215 22.22 -22.65 -9.11
C VAL A 215 23.30 -21.57 -9.02
N ALA A 216 24.54 -21.87 -9.40
CA ALA A 216 25.62 -20.89 -9.41
C ALA A 216 25.32 -19.70 -10.36
N ALA A 217 24.76 -19.98 -11.54
CA ALA A 217 24.34 -18.95 -12.50
C ALA A 217 23.19 -18.09 -11.96
N LEU A 218 22.20 -18.70 -11.28
CA LEU A 218 21.10 -17.96 -10.64
C LEU A 218 21.58 -17.05 -9.51
N VAL A 219 22.46 -17.55 -8.65
CA VAL A 219 23.08 -16.75 -7.57
C VAL A 219 23.93 -15.62 -8.16
N GLY A 220 24.70 -15.90 -9.21
CA GLY A 220 25.49 -14.88 -9.91
C GLY A 220 24.61 -13.80 -10.56
N SER A 221 23.49 -14.18 -11.18
CA SER A 221 22.53 -13.24 -11.74
C SER A 221 21.91 -12.34 -10.67
N ALA A 222 21.50 -12.90 -9.54
CA ALA A 222 20.99 -12.12 -8.41
C ALA A 222 22.06 -11.14 -7.88
N GLY A 223 23.31 -11.56 -7.78
CA GLY A 223 24.43 -10.69 -7.40
C GLY A 223 24.63 -9.52 -8.38
N LEU A 224 24.55 -9.77 -9.68
CA LEU A 224 24.58 -8.73 -10.72
C LEU A 224 23.44 -7.72 -10.59
N PHE A 225 22.21 -8.19 -10.29
CA PHE A 225 21.07 -7.30 -10.05
C PHE A 225 21.26 -6.42 -8.81
N LEU A 226 21.72 -7.00 -7.71
CA LEU A 226 21.95 -6.28 -6.46
C LEU A 226 23.08 -5.25 -6.57
N SER A 227 24.16 -5.58 -7.30
CA SER A 227 25.23 -4.61 -7.57
C SER A 227 24.70 -3.39 -8.33
N ARG A 228 23.75 -3.58 -9.27
CA ARG A 228 23.18 -2.48 -10.06
C ARG A 228 22.26 -1.58 -9.23
N MET A 229 21.52 -2.14 -8.27
CA MET A 229 20.74 -1.35 -7.32
C MET A 229 21.66 -0.47 -6.47
N ARG A 230 22.84 -0.99 -6.10
CA ARG A 230 23.83 -0.22 -5.34
C ARG A 230 24.45 0.91 -6.17
N GLU A 231 24.81 0.65 -7.42
CA GLU A 231 25.48 1.65 -8.27
C GLU A 231 24.60 2.87 -8.58
N ARG A 232 23.29 2.65 -8.79
CA ARG A 232 22.32 3.72 -9.07
C ARG A 232 22.18 4.72 -7.91
N SER A 233 22.46 4.32 -6.67
CA SER A 233 22.42 5.22 -5.52
C SER A 233 23.57 6.24 -5.48
N THR A 234 24.58 6.11 -6.34
CA THR A 234 25.79 6.95 -6.34
C THR A 234 25.81 8.01 -7.45
N ASP A 235 24.93 7.92 -8.45
CA ASP A 235 24.97 8.74 -9.68
C ASP A 235 23.72 9.63 -9.89
N ASP A 236 22.67 9.50 -9.06
CA ASP A 236 21.54 10.44 -9.05
C ASP A 236 21.90 11.69 -8.23
N GLY A 237 22.78 12.52 -8.80
CA GLY A 237 22.91 13.93 -8.44
C GLY A 237 21.69 14.71 -8.94
N ASP A 238 20.52 14.44 -8.35
CA ASP A 238 19.33 15.28 -8.51
C ASP A 238 19.51 16.51 -7.62
N ASP A 239 20.06 17.58 -8.21
CA ASP A 239 20.20 18.90 -7.59
C ASP A 239 18.82 19.57 -7.50
N GLY A 240 17.98 18.97 -6.66
CA GLY A 240 16.62 19.39 -6.38
C GLY A 240 16.58 20.58 -5.42
N ALA A 241 17.08 21.75 -5.85
CA ALA A 241 16.65 23.06 -5.36
C ALA A 241 17.35 24.20 -6.13
N VAL A 242 16.60 24.90 -7.00
CA VAL A 242 16.88 26.32 -7.28
C VAL A 242 15.90 27.17 -6.49
N VAL A 243 16.44 27.95 -5.55
CA VAL A 243 15.72 28.92 -4.72
C VAL A 243 15.75 30.29 -5.37
#